data_AF-A0A364MU82-F1
#
_entry.id   AF-A0A364MU82-F1
#
_cell.length_a   1.000
_cell.length_b   1.000
_cell.length_c   1.000
_cell.angle_alpha   90.00
_cell.angle_beta   90.00
_cell.angle_gamma   90.00
#
_symmetry.space_group_name_H-M   'P 1'
#
loop_
_entity.id
_entity.type
_entity.pdbx_description
1 polymer ?
#
loop_
_entity_poly.entity_id
_entity_poly.type
_entity_poly.pdbx_seq_one_letter_code
_entity_poly.pdbx_strand_id
1 'polypeptide(L)'
;MRCLIPLSLFVFSAVAIWPVPVSYEHGDAVLFVNKDVPFYWYEAGAKNVGSFLDQIPFLFASNSNTGLESQDSGTLKRHGSHAELSLSENATRDSVSGDDIISFAIDSTWKTVFEQNFYPWKFHPRDWDEPSPGTSNTSYVSRIDIRLLSADPPNVAKPLAGEVDESYSLSLTKEGLATISANTSVGVSRGLNTFTQLFYAHSDQDNVYTPLAPVTIFDAPKFEHRGINLDVSRNYFAVSDVKRHIDACAYNKMNRFHLHVTDSQSWPLEIPSMPELSAKGAYRPDYVYTSDDFKNMQRHAALQGVEMITEIDMPGHTSSIHHSFPDLVAAFNIQPDWDTYAAEPPTGTLKLNSSAVTTFLEKLFDDLLPRVSPYSAYFHTGGDEVNKNAYLLDDTVKSNDTAILQPLMQAFVDRNHDRVRAKGLTPVVWEEMLLEWNVTLGSDVIVQSWQSDEAVAQIVASGHKALVGNYNYWTTAPPSITGA
;
A
#
# COMPACT_ATOMS: atom_id res chain seq x y z
N MET A 1 4.14 -63.97 8.62
CA MET A 1 3.56 -62.92 7.76
C MET A 1 3.25 -61.69 8.59
N ARG A 2 4.10 -60.66 8.52
CA ARG A 2 3.73 -59.28 8.89
C ARG A 2 4.11 -58.42 7.70
N CYS A 3 3.09 -57.92 7.01
CA CYS A 3 3.20 -57.08 5.85
C CYS A 3 3.63 -55.68 6.32
N LEU A 4 4.82 -55.23 5.90
CA LEU A 4 5.25 -53.84 6.05
C LEU A 4 4.68 -53.08 4.86
N ILE A 5 3.71 -52.21 5.11
CA ILE A 5 3.24 -51.22 4.14
C ILE A 5 4.29 -50.11 4.11
N PRO A 6 4.86 -49.73 2.95
CA PRO A 6 5.78 -48.61 2.90
C PRO A 6 4.95 -47.34 3.09
N LEU A 7 5.29 -46.58 4.13
CA LEU A 7 4.75 -45.25 4.36
C LEU A 7 5.31 -44.34 3.27
N SER A 8 4.49 -43.98 2.28
CA SER A 8 4.83 -42.98 1.27
C SER A 8 5.13 -41.67 2.01
N LEU A 9 6.41 -41.30 2.07
CA LEU A 9 6.82 -39.95 2.44
C LEU A 9 6.27 -39.01 1.37
N PHE A 10 5.16 -38.34 1.67
CA PHE A 10 4.73 -37.18 0.90
C PHE A 10 5.83 -36.13 1.05
N VAL A 11 6.67 -36.01 0.04
CA VAL A 11 7.58 -34.87 -0.12
C VAL A 11 6.68 -33.69 -0.47
N PHE A 12 6.28 -32.92 0.53
CA PHE A 12 5.70 -31.60 0.29
C PHE A 12 6.83 -30.71 -0.22
N SER A 13 6.91 -30.54 -1.53
CA SER A 13 7.65 -29.41 -2.11
C SER A 13 6.91 -28.15 -1.65
N ALA A 14 7.47 -27.44 -0.67
CA ALA A 14 6.92 -26.17 -0.24
C ALA A 14 7.06 -25.17 -1.39
N VAL A 15 5.95 -24.74 -1.98
CA VAL A 15 5.96 -23.71 -3.02
C VAL A 15 5.88 -22.34 -2.34
N ALA A 16 6.77 -21.43 -2.71
CA ALA A 16 6.91 -20.11 -2.08
C ALA A 16 6.04 -19.03 -2.76
N ILE A 17 4.75 -19.30 -2.97
CA ILE A 17 3.79 -18.29 -3.47
C ILE A 17 3.10 -17.64 -2.27
N TRP A 18 3.28 -16.33 -2.12
CA TRP A 18 2.71 -15.52 -1.06
C TRP A 18 2.32 -14.11 -1.53
N PRO A 19 1.18 -13.55 -1.07
CA PRO A 19 0.09 -14.22 -0.35
C PRO A 19 -0.48 -15.41 -1.11
N VAL A 20 -1.03 -16.39 -0.38
CA VAL A 20 -1.62 -17.60 -0.97
C VAL A 20 -2.80 -17.20 -1.87
N PRO A 21 -2.79 -17.57 -3.16
CA PRO A 21 -3.87 -17.23 -4.07
C PRO A 21 -5.21 -17.88 -3.70
N VAL A 22 -6.31 -17.32 -4.21
CA VAL A 22 -7.65 -17.92 -4.08
C VAL A 22 -7.69 -19.34 -4.65
N SER A 23 -7.12 -19.55 -5.83
CA SER A 23 -6.89 -20.90 -6.37
C SER A 23 -5.54 -21.00 -7.07
N TYR A 24 -4.92 -22.17 -6.94
CA TYR A 24 -3.61 -22.46 -7.49
C TYR A 24 -3.52 -23.94 -7.83
N GLU A 25 -3.20 -24.23 -9.09
CA GLU A 25 -2.85 -25.56 -9.58
C GLU A 25 -1.52 -25.48 -10.31
N HIS A 26 -0.68 -26.49 -10.14
CA HIS A 26 0.61 -26.57 -10.82
C HIS A 26 0.97 -28.00 -11.21
N GLY A 27 1.88 -28.13 -12.18
CA GLY A 27 2.52 -29.39 -12.53
C GLY A 27 3.94 -29.50 -12.02
N ASP A 28 4.72 -30.33 -12.70
CA ASP A 28 6.08 -30.71 -12.37
C ASP A 28 7.08 -30.50 -13.53
N ALA A 29 6.63 -29.88 -14.63
CA ALA A 29 7.49 -29.60 -15.76
C ALA A 29 8.40 -28.41 -15.46
N VAL A 30 9.67 -28.55 -15.87
CA VAL A 30 10.67 -27.51 -15.75
C VAL A 30 10.68 -26.66 -17.02
N LEU A 31 10.57 -25.34 -16.84
CA LEU A 31 10.76 -24.35 -17.89
C LEU A 31 11.85 -23.36 -17.50
N PHE A 32 12.75 -23.05 -18.43
CA PHE A 32 13.72 -21.97 -18.28
C PHE A 32 13.17 -20.67 -18.88
N VAL A 33 13.71 -19.53 -18.50
CA VAL A 33 13.35 -18.22 -19.09
C VAL A 33 14.60 -17.43 -19.43
N ASN A 34 14.65 -16.93 -20.66
CA ASN A 34 15.77 -16.11 -21.13
C ASN A 34 15.50 -14.62 -20.83
N LYS A 35 16.58 -13.85 -20.67
CA LYS A 35 16.51 -12.40 -20.41
C LYS A 35 15.81 -11.60 -21.53
N ASP A 36 15.79 -12.13 -22.74
CA ASP A 36 15.17 -11.54 -23.93
C ASP A 36 13.73 -12.04 -24.19
N VAL A 37 13.13 -12.74 -23.22
CA VAL A 37 11.73 -13.18 -23.32
C VAL A 37 10.81 -11.98 -23.63
N PRO A 38 10.01 -12.04 -24.71
CA PRO A 38 9.17 -10.93 -25.10
C PRO A 38 7.93 -10.82 -24.20
N PHE A 39 7.63 -9.59 -23.77
CA PHE A 39 6.36 -9.22 -23.16
C PHE A 39 5.45 -8.60 -24.25
N TYR A 40 4.27 -9.16 -24.42
CA TYR A 40 3.23 -8.63 -25.29
C TYR A 40 2.10 -8.10 -24.44
N TRP A 41 1.67 -6.87 -24.71
CA TRP A 41 0.56 -6.25 -24.00
C TRP A 41 -0.58 -5.94 -24.97
N TYR A 42 -1.76 -6.43 -24.59
CA TYR A 42 -3.00 -6.35 -25.33
C TYR A 42 -4.03 -5.59 -24.50
N GLU A 43 -4.53 -4.49 -25.06
CA GLU A 43 -5.77 -3.88 -24.59
C GLU A 43 -6.92 -4.58 -25.33
N ALA A 44 -7.65 -5.45 -24.63
CA ALA A 44 -8.80 -6.11 -25.21
C ALA A 44 -10.01 -5.15 -25.16
N GLY A 45 -10.65 -4.95 -26.30
CA GLY A 45 -11.97 -4.35 -26.36
C GLY A 45 -13.00 -5.28 -25.70
N ALA A 46 -13.21 -5.09 -24.39
CA ALA A 46 -14.31 -5.56 -23.55
C ALA A 46 -14.82 -7.01 -23.75
N LYS A 47 -14.70 -7.83 -22.69
CA LYS A 47 -15.82 -8.62 -22.11
C LYS A 47 -15.40 -9.30 -20.80
N ASN A 48 -16.17 -8.99 -19.76
CA ASN A 48 -16.15 -9.49 -18.38
C ASN A 48 -15.44 -10.82 -18.13
N VAL A 49 -14.55 -10.82 -17.13
CA VAL A 49 -14.31 -12.04 -16.34
C VAL A 49 -15.62 -12.35 -15.61
N GLY A 50 -16.22 -13.50 -15.91
CA GLY A 50 -17.40 -13.96 -15.17
C GLY A 50 -17.07 -14.02 -13.68
N SER A 51 -17.95 -13.47 -12.84
CA SER A 51 -17.88 -13.68 -11.40
C SER A 51 -17.89 -15.18 -11.13
N PHE A 52 -16.80 -15.71 -10.58
CA PHE A 52 -16.66 -17.09 -10.11
C PHE A 52 -17.49 -17.35 -8.83
N LEU A 53 -18.71 -16.80 -8.76
CA LEU A 53 -19.67 -17.03 -7.68
C LEU A 53 -20.80 -17.98 -8.07
N ASP A 54 -20.90 -18.38 -9.33
CA ASP A 54 -21.76 -19.49 -9.75
C ASP A 54 -20.88 -20.65 -10.23
N GLN A 55 -20.98 -21.78 -9.53
CA GLN A 55 -20.43 -23.12 -9.82
C GLN A 55 -19.16 -23.54 -9.05
N ILE A 56 -19.39 -23.99 -7.80
CA ILE A 56 -18.98 -25.36 -7.45
C ILE A 56 -20.30 -26.14 -7.36
N PRO A 57 -20.53 -27.13 -8.25
CA PRO A 57 -19.90 -28.43 -8.04
C PRO A 57 -19.53 -29.24 -9.31
N PHE A 58 -18.52 -30.09 -9.14
CA PHE A 58 -18.15 -31.25 -9.98
C PHE A 58 -17.26 -31.05 -11.23
N LEU A 59 -16.08 -31.68 -11.10
CA LEU A 59 -15.42 -32.57 -12.06
C LEU A 59 -15.09 -32.02 -13.46
N PHE A 60 -13.78 -31.84 -13.65
CA PHE A 60 -13.10 -32.12 -14.91
C PHE A 60 -13.69 -33.34 -15.64
N ALA A 61 -14.25 -33.10 -16.82
CA ALA A 61 -14.42 -34.10 -17.86
C ALA A 61 -13.91 -33.53 -19.18
N SER A 62 -12.69 -33.96 -19.52
CA SER A 62 -12.14 -34.28 -20.85
C SER A 62 -12.59 -33.51 -22.10
N ASN A 63 -11.56 -33.12 -22.85
CA ASN A 63 -11.49 -33.04 -24.32
C ASN A 63 -12.38 -32.03 -25.05
N SER A 64 -11.75 -31.02 -25.63
CA SER A 64 -11.65 -30.95 -27.09
C SER A 64 -10.73 -29.81 -27.54
N ASN A 65 -9.89 -30.12 -28.53
CA ASN A 65 -9.32 -29.16 -29.45
C ASN A 65 -10.41 -28.23 -29.99
N THR A 66 -10.25 -26.93 -29.82
CA THR A 66 -10.73 -25.95 -30.78
C THR A 66 -9.74 -24.80 -30.82
N GLY A 67 -9.12 -24.60 -31.98
CA GLY A 67 -8.21 -23.50 -32.24
C GLY A 67 -8.90 -22.15 -32.04
N LEU A 68 -8.12 -21.20 -31.54
CA LEU A 68 -8.46 -19.79 -31.53
C LEU A 68 -7.48 -19.07 -32.45
N GLU A 69 -7.78 -19.15 -33.74
CA GLU A 69 -7.41 -18.10 -34.69
C GLU A 69 -8.52 -17.05 -34.73
N SER A 70 -8.11 -15.78 -34.68
CA SER A 70 -8.85 -14.56 -35.01
C SER A 70 -9.95 -14.10 -34.05
N GLN A 71 -9.58 -13.17 -33.16
CA GLN A 71 -10.28 -11.89 -32.96
C GLN A 71 -9.41 -10.95 -32.11
N ASP A 72 -8.21 -10.63 -32.61
CA ASP A 72 -7.37 -9.55 -32.09
C ASP A 72 -7.77 -8.26 -32.80
N SER A 73 -8.71 -7.50 -32.22
CA SER A 73 -8.97 -6.11 -32.62
C SER A 73 -8.34 -5.11 -31.65
N GLY A 74 -7.42 -5.56 -30.78
CA GLY A 74 -6.66 -4.71 -29.87
C GLY A 74 -5.46 -4.05 -30.56
N THR A 75 -5.09 -2.86 -30.10
CA THR A 75 -3.83 -2.22 -30.54
C THR A 75 -2.66 -2.97 -29.90
N LEU A 76 -1.89 -3.71 -30.69
CA LEU A 76 -0.76 -4.49 -30.20
C LEU A 76 0.43 -3.55 -29.94
N LYS A 77 0.65 -3.17 -28.67
CA LYS A 77 1.85 -2.43 -28.26
C LYS A 77 2.95 -3.46 -27.96
N ARG A 78 3.88 -3.64 -28.91
CA ARG A 78 5.09 -4.45 -28.67
C ARG A 78 6.08 -3.60 -27.87
N HIS A 79 6.35 -4.00 -26.63
CA HIS A 79 7.50 -3.49 -25.90
C HIS A 79 8.68 -4.43 -26.16
N GLY A 80 9.74 -3.90 -26.77
CA GLY A 80 11.00 -4.62 -26.96
C GLY A 80 11.67 -4.91 -25.61
N SER A 81 12.61 -5.86 -25.61
CA SER A 81 13.48 -6.19 -24.47
C SER A 81 13.90 -4.95 -23.68
N HIS A 82 13.92 -5.05 -22.34
CA HIS A 82 14.37 -4.12 -21.26
C HIS A 82 15.13 -2.82 -21.63
N ALA A 83 15.91 -2.79 -22.70
CA ALA A 83 16.67 -1.65 -23.20
C ALA A 83 15.85 -0.42 -23.65
N GLU A 84 14.52 -0.48 -23.81
CA GLU A 84 13.71 0.67 -24.27
C GLU A 84 12.71 1.23 -23.24
N LEU A 85 12.61 0.64 -22.05
CA LEU A 85 11.81 1.20 -20.97
C LEU A 85 12.68 2.14 -20.12
N SER A 86 13.20 3.20 -20.75
CA SER A 86 13.48 4.39 -19.96
C SER A 86 12.12 4.84 -19.45
N LEU A 87 11.86 4.72 -18.14
CA LEU A 87 10.88 5.55 -17.46
C LEU A 87 11.10 6.94 -18.03
N SER A 88 10.21 7.41 -18.92
CA SER A 88 10.43 8.72 -19.49
C SER A 88 10.50 9.63 -18.28
N GLU A 89 11.64 10.29 -18.07
CA GLU A 89 11.86 11.34 -17.08
C GLU A 89 10.99 12.58 -17.41
N ASN A 90 9.81 12.38 -17.99
CA ASN A 90 8.71 13.31 -17.88
C ASN A 90 8.15 13.22 -16.46
N ALA A 91 8.95 13.71 -15.51
CA ALA A 91 8.54 14.17 -14.18
C ALA A 91 7.48 15.31 -14.23
N THR A 92 7.00 15.63 -15.44
CA THR A 92 6.06 16.68 -15.80
C THR A 92 4.60 16.22 -15.82
N ARG A 93 4.29 14.92 -15.80
CA ARG A 93 2.91 14.44 -15.62
C ARG A 93 2.58 14.26 -14.14
N ASP A 94 1.66 15.09 -13.64
CA ASP A 94 1.22 15.07 -12.24
C ASP A 94 0.29 13.90 -11.90
N SER A 95 -0.09 13.07 -12.88
CA SER A 95 -0.89 11.85 -12.68
C SER A 95 -0.17 10.61 -13.20
N VAL A 96 -0.53 9.46 -12.61
CA VAL A 96 -0.11 8.12 -13.04
C VAL A 96 -1.26 7.47 -13.79
N SER A 97 -0.98 6.96 -14.99
CA SER A 97 -1.95 6.25 -15.83
C SER A 97 -1.83 4.73 -15.70
N GLY A 98 -2.83 4.00 -16.21
CA GLY A 98 -2.77 2.54 -16.31
C GLY A 98 -1.56 2.01 -17.08
N ASP A 99 -1.25 2.66 -18.21
CA ASP A 99 -0.06 2.39 -19.03
C ASP A 99 1.23 2.53 -18.21
N ASP A 100 1.32 3.54 -17.35
CA ASP A 100 2.49 3.75 -16.48
C ASP A 100 2.61 2.62 -15.44
N ILE A 101 1.49 2.16 -14.87
CA ILE A 101 1.44 1.05 -13.89
C ILE A 101 1.89 -0.26 -14.56
N ILE A 102 1.36 -0.58 -15.75
CA ILE A 102 1.72 -1.82 -16.47
C ILE A 102 3.19 -1.77 -16.89
N SER A 103 3.67 -0.63 -17.39
CA SER A 103 5.08 -0.46 -17.79
C SER A 103 6.01 -0.67 -16.59
N PHE A 104 5.72 -0.01 -15.46
CA PHE A 104 6.48 -0.20 -14.23
C PHE A 104 6.44 -1.65 -13.74
N ALA A 105 5.27 -2.31 -13.80
CA ALA A 105 5.13 -3.70 -13.38
C ALA A 105 5.94 -4.66 -14.26
N ILE A 106 6.01 -4.43 -15.58
CA ILE A 106 6.86 -5.22 -16.49
C ILE A 106 8.34 -5.04 -16.13
N ASP A 107 8.80 -3.80 -15.94
CA ASP A 107 10.19 -3.51 -15.56
C ASP A 107 10.55 -4.13 -14.20
N SER A 108 9.68 -3.96 -13.21
CA SER A 108 9.84 -4.54 -11.89
C SER A 108 9.86 -6.07 -11.93
N THR A 109 9.01 -6.68 -12.76
CA THR A 109 8.98 -8.14 -12.97
C THR A 109 10.31 -8.62 -13.55
N TRP A 110 10.78 -7.98 -14.61
CA TRP A 110 12.04 -8.33 -15.24
C TRP A 110 13.19 -8.23 -14.25
N LYS A 111 13.29 -7.10 -13.53
CA LYS A 111 14.30 -6.88 -12.51
C LYS A 111 14.25 -7.94 -11.40
N THR A 112 13.05 -8.25 -10.92
CA THR A 112 12.86 -9.25 -9.87
C THR A 112 13.32 -10.62 -10.33
N VAL A 113 12.86 -11.07 -11.51
CA VAL A 113 13.15 -12.40 -12.07
C VAL A 113 14.63 -12.60 -12.38
N PHE A 114 15.34 -11.56 -12.86
CA PHE A 114 16.70 -11.71 -13.38
C PHE A 114 17.81 -11.09 -12.52
N GLU A 115 17.50 -10.18 -11.58
CA GLU A 115 18.50 -9.50 -10.76
C GLU A 115 18.32 -9.73 -9.25
N GLN A 116 17.10 -9.96 -8.79
CA GLN A 116 16.77 -10.01 -7.35
C GLN A 116 16.22 -11.37 -6.91
N ASN A 117 16.21 -12.35 -7.81
CA ASN A 117 15.56 -13.63 -7.58
C ASN A 117 16.30 -14.50 -6.55
N PHE A 118 15.57 -15.42 -5.94
CA PHE A 118 16.08 -16.30 -4.90
C PHE A 118 16.54 -17.64 -5.46
N TYR A 119 17.58 -18.20 -4.84
CA TYR A 119 18.01 -19.58 -5.08
C TYR A 119 17.12 -20.55 -4.27
N PRO A 120 16.59 -21.63 -4.87
CA PRO A 120 15.53 -22.42 -4.25
C PRO A 120 16.04 -23.49 -3.28
N TRP A 121 17.36 -23.62 -3.06
CA TRP A 121 17.96 -24.67 -2.22
C TRP A 121 17.33 -24.85 -0.84
N LYS A 122 16.82 -23.77 -0.24
CA LYS A 122 16.14 -23.83 1.07
C LYS A 122 14.78 -24.56 1.03
N PHE A 123 14.19 -24.74 -0.15
CA PHE A 123 12.91 -25.41 -0.37
C PHE A 123 13.05 -26.88 -0.78
N HIS A 124 14.29 -27.36 -0.94
CA HIS A 124 14.56 -28.73 -1.38
C HIS A 124 15.29 -29.53 -0.28
N PRO A 125 15.15 -30.86 -0.27
CA PRO A 125 15.98 -31.72 0.55
C PRO A 125 17.48 -31.51 0.27
N ARG A 126 18.31 -31.89 1.25
CA ARG A 126 19.76 -31.99 1.00
C ARG A 126 20.00 -32.98 -0.15
N ASP A 127 21.02 -32.71 -0.95
CA ASP A 127 21.42 -33.51 -2.13
C ASP A 127 20.36 -33.56 -3.26
N TRP A 128 19.48 -32.56 -3.33
CA TRP A 128 18.55 -32.40 -4.46
C TRP A 128 19.30 -32.07 -5.76
N ASP A 129 18.96 -32.78 -6.83
CA ASP A 129 19.49 -32.55 -8.17
C ASP A 129 18.74 -31.39 -8.85
N GLU A 130 19.42 -30.25 -8.97
CA GLU A 130 18.89 -29.07 -9.65
C GLU A 130 18.74 -29.30 -11.17
N PRO A 131 17.63 -28.90 -11.81
CA PRO A 131 17.42 -29.08 -13.24
C PRO A 131 18.50 -28.39 -14.08
N SER A 132 19.15 -29.14 -14.98
CA SER A 132 20.23 -28.60 -15.81
C SER A 132 19.73 -27.85 -17.06
N PRO A 133 20.22 -26.63 -17.34
CA PRO A 133 19.92 -25.91 -18.59
C PRO A 133 20.61 -26.55 -19.81
N GLY A 134 20.12 -26.23 -21.01
CA GLY A 134 20.85 -26.47 -22.27
C GLY A 134 20.92 -27.92 -22.78
N THR A 135 20.06 -28.81 -22.29
CA THR A 135 19.90 -30.16 -22.87
C THR A 135 18.95 -30.12 -24.07
N SER A 136 18.95 -31.14 -24.95
CA SER A 136 18.04 -31.20 -26.10
C SER A 136 16.55 -31.19 -25.73
N ASN A 137 16.23 -31.40 -24.45
CA ASN A 137 14.87 -31.46 -23.92
C ASN A 137 14.52 -30.24 -23.04
N THR A 138 15.38 -29.21 -23.00
CA THR A 138 15.12 -28.02 -22.20
C THR A 138 14.02 -27.18 -22.86
N SER A 139 12.91 -27.01 -22.14
CA SER A 139 11.79 -26.16 -22.55
C SER A 139 11.95 -24.75 -21.97
N TYR A 140 11.50 -23.75 -22.73
CA TYR A 140 11.63 -22.34 -22.37
C TYR A 140 10.28 -21.63 -22.39
N VAL A 141 10.13 -20.62 -21.52
CA VAL A 141 9.09 -19.61 -21.67
C VAL A 141 9.37 -18.85 -22.96
N SER A 142 8.46 -18.97 -23.92
CA SER A 142 8.60 -18.42 -25.26
C SER A 142 8.10 -16.98 -25.35
N ARG A 143 7.08 -16.62 -24.55
CA ARG A 143 6.53 -15.26 -24.46
C ARG A 143 5.62 -15.09 -23.24
N ILE A 144 5.41 -13.84 -22.85
CA ILE A 144 4.51 -13.43 -21.77
C ILE A 144 3.42 -12.50 -22.34
N ASP A 145 2.18 -12.96 -22.35
CA ASP A 145 1.02 -12.22 -22.85
C ASP A 145 0.28 -11.54 -21.68
N ILE A 146 0.20 -10.20 -21.68
CA ILE A 146 -0.55 -9.39 -20.71
C ILE A 146 -1.83 -8.91 -21.37
N ARG A 147 -2.99 -9.27 -20.79
CA ARG A 147 -4.31 -8.94 -21.32
C ARG A 147 -5.07 -8.07 -20.34
N LEU A 148 -5.22 -6.80 -20.69
CA LEU A 148 -6.11 -5.88 -19.99
C LEU A 148 -7.52 -6.03 -20.58
N LEU A 149 -8.47 -6.46 -19.76
CA LEU A 149 -9.80 -6.91 -20.21
C LEU A 149 -10.84 -5.78 -20.29
N SER A 150 -10.59 -4.68 -19.58
CA SER A 150 -11.45 -3.50 -19.52
C SER A 150 -10.59 -2.24 -19.53
N ALA A 151 -11.17 -1.11 -19.94
CA ALA A 151 -10.51 0.18 -19.78
C ALA A 151 -10.39 0.52 -18.28
N ASP A 152 -9.24 1.06 -17.87
CA ASP A 152 -9.04 1.47 -16.49
C ASP A 152 -10.03 2.57 -16.08
N PRO A 153 -10.49 2.57 -14.81
CA PRO A 153 -11.24 3.69 -14.28
C PRO A 153 -10.37 4.96 -14.25
N PRO A 154 -10.95 6.17 -14.38
CA PRO A 154 -10.19 7.42 -14.41
C PRO A 154 -9.29 7.67 -13.19
N ASN A 155 -9.61 7.04 -12.05
CA ASN A 155 -8.91 7.15 -10.79
C ASN A 155 -8.08 5.91 -10.43
N VAL A 156 -7.69 5.07 -11.41
CA VAL A 156 -6.98 3.80 -11.16
C VAL A 156 -5.74 3.93 -10.26
N ALA A 157 -5.04 5.07 -10.29
CA ALA A 157 -3.86 5.33 -9.48
C ALA A 157 -4.15 5.86 -8.06
N LYS A 158 -5.39 6.25 -7.78
CA LYS A 158 -5.86 6.76 -6.47
C LYS A 158 -7.32 6.39 -6.20
N PRO A 159 -7.67 5.09 -6.19
CA PRO A 159 -9.05 4.66 -6.05
C PRO A 159 -9.49 4.66 -4.58
N LEU A 160 -10.76 4.94 -4.31
CA LEU A 160 -11.32 4.53 -3.03
C LEU A 160 -11.32 2.99 -2.95
N ALA A 161 -11.29 2.46 -1.73
CA ALA A 161 -11.41 1.03 -1.48
C ALA A 161 -12.66 0.47 -2.19
N GLY A 162 -12.44 -0.52 -3.05
CA GLY A 162 -13.47 -1.21 -3.83
C GLY A 162 -13.73 -0.65 -5.23
N GLU A 163 -13.15 0.50 -5.61
CA GLU A 163 -13.40 1.09 -6.94
C GLU A 163 -12.55 0.48 -8.06
N VAL A 164 -11.43 -0.16 -7.70
CA VAL A 164 -10.53 -0.82 -8.64
C VAL A 164 -10.53 -2.32 -8.37
N ASP A 165 -10.84 -3.09 -9.40
CA ASP A 165 -10.76 -4.54 -9.38
C ASP A 165 -9.30 -4.99 -9.46
N GLU A 166 -8.78 -5.54 -8.36
CA GLU A 166 -7.41 -6.06 -8.25
C GLU A 166 -7.29 -7.55 -8.59
N SER A 167 -8.37 -8.20 -9.06
CA SER A 167 -8.35 -9.61 -9.42
C SER A 167 -7.57 -9.88 -10.72
N TYR A 168 -6.99 -11.07 -10.81
CA TYR A 168 -6.27 -11.52 -12.00
C TYR A 168 -6.33 -13.04 -12.16
N SER A 169 -6.10 -13.49 -13.39
CA SER A 169 -5.79 -14.87 -13.73
C SER A 169 -4.40 -14.95 -14.32
N LEU A 170 -3.63 -15.95 -13.92
CA LEU A 170 -2.30 -16.25 -14.46
C LEU A 170 -2.28 -17.70 -14.92
N SER A 171 -1.80 -17.94 -16.15
CA SER A 171 -1.49 -19.27 -16.65
C SER A 171 -0.08 -19.35 -17.23
N LEU A 172 0.56 -20.51 -17.07
CA LEU A 172 1.83 -20.86 -17.71
C LEU A 172 1.68 -22.27 -18.28
N THR A 173 1.73 -22.44 -19.60
CA THR A 173 1.57 -23.75 -20.22
C THR A 173 2.88 -24.54 -20.24
N LYS A 174 2.83 -25.87 -20.47
CA LYS A 174 4.04 -26.71 -20.61
C LYS A 174 4.88 -26.34 -21.82
N GLU A 175 4.27 -25.71 -22.82
CA GLU A 175 4.90 -25.22 -24.05
C GLU A 175 5.55 -23.83 -23.85
N GLY A 176 5.43 -23.24 -22.66
CA GLY A 176 6.09 -21.99 -22.32
C GLY A 176 5.32 -20.74 -22.72
N LEU A 177 4.00 -20.80 -22.88
CA LEU A 177 3.18 -19.60 -23.01
C LEU A 177 2.73 -19.14 -21.62
N ALA A 178 3.16 -17.95 -21.20
CA ALA A 178 2.64 -17.29 -20.00
C ALA A 178 1.53 -16.31 -20.40
N THR A 179 0.43 -16.26 -19.64
CA THR A 179 -0.65 -15.28 -19.84
C THR A 179 -1.11 -14.72 -18.50
N ILE A 180 -1.09 -13.40 -18.35
CA ILE A 180 -1.70 -12.67 -17.23
C ILE A 180 -2.90 -11.91 -17.77
N SER A 181 -4.09 -12.08 -17.18
CA SER A 181 -5.31 -11.38 -17.57
C SER A 181 -5.96 -10.73 -16.36
N ALA A 182 -6.35 -9.46 -16.48
CA ALA A 182 -7.00 -8.72 -15.38
C ALA A 182 -7.93 -7.62 -15.92
N ASN A 183 -8.89 -7.20 -15.09
CA ASN A 183 -9.83 -6.13 -15.45
C ASN A 183 -9.20 -4.73 -15.40
N THR A 184 -8.14 -4.54 -14.60
CA THR A 184 -7.45 -3.25 -14.44
C THR A 184 -5.93 -3.41 -14.50
N SER A 185 -5.22 -2.31 -14.75
CA SER A 185 -3.76 -2.27 -14.68
C SER A 185 -3.20 -2.67 -13.29
N VAL A 186 -3.92 -2.35 -12.21
CA VAL A 186 -3.54 -2.78 -10.86
C VAL A 186 -3.64 -4.31 -10.74
N GLY A 187 -4.71 -4.93 -11.25
CA GLY A 187 -4.83 -6.38 -11.30
C GLY A 187 -3.71 -7.04 -12.12
N VAL A 188 -3.33 -6.44 -13.26
CA VAL A 188 -2.15 -6.88 -14.04
C VAL A 188 -0.89 -6.83 -13.18
N SER A 189 -0.66 -5.73 -12.47
CA SER A 189 0.49 -5.58 -11.56
C SER A 189 0.50 -6.66 -10.46
N ARG A 190 -0.66 -6.99 -9.87
CA ARG A 190 -0.76 -8.10 -8.89
C ARG A 190 -0.42 -9.45 -9.51
N GLY A 191 -0.86 -9.71 -10.74
CA GLY A 191 -0.56 -10.95 -11.46
C GLY A 191 0.91 -11.08 -11.83
N LEU A 192 1.53 -9.98 -12.25
CA LEU A 192 2.97 -9.91 -12.51
C LEU A 192 3.80 -10.11 -11.22
N ASN A 193 3.39 -9.53 -10.10
CA ASN A 193 4.03 -9.81 -8.80
C ASN A 193 3.99 -11.32 -8.47
N THR A 194 2.85 -11.98 -8.66
CA THR A 194 2.75 -13.45 -8.48
C THR A 194 3.60 -14.22 -9.48
N PHE A 195 3.67 -13.77 -10.73
CA PHE A 195 4.52 -14.37 -11.75
C PHE A 195 5.99 -14.44 -11.31
N THR A 196 6.52 -13.38 -10.70
CA THR A 196 7.93 -13.37 -10.22
C THR A 196 8.23 -14.51 -9.25
N GLN A 197 7.26 -14.90 -8.43
CA GLN A 197 7.42 -15.93 -7.38
C GLN A 197 7.43 -17.36 -7.93
N LEU A 198 7.08 -17.55 -9.20
CA LEU A 198 7.12 -18.86 -9.85
C LEU A 198 8.53 -19.24 -10.32
N PHE A 199 9.43 -18.27 -10.43
CA PHE A 199 10.76 -18.45 -11.00
C PHE A 199 11.84 -18.36 -9.92
N TYR A 200 12.92 -19.10 -10.11
CA TYR A 200 14.06 -19.13 -9.19
C TYR A 200 15.37 -18.92 -9.95
N ALA A 201 16.34 -18.30 -9.28
CA ALA A 201 17.70 -18.22 -9.78
C ALA A 201 18.33 -19.62 -9.76
N HIS A 202 18.95 -20.01 -10.87
CA HIS A 202 19.69 -21.26 -10.97
C HIS A 202 21.11 -21.11 -10.40
N SER A 203 21.69 -22.16 -9.85
CA SER A 203 23.01 -22.10 -9.18
C SER A 203 24.19 -21.73 -10.07
N ASP A 204 24.03 -21.82 -11.39
CA ASP A 204 25.04 -21.33 -12.34
C ASP A 204 25.06 -19.80 -12.49
N GLN A 205 24.15 -19.08 -11.83
CA GLN A 205 24.02 -17.61 -11.80
C GLN A 205 23.61 -16.97 -13.13
N ASP A 206 23.53 -17.75 -14.21
CA ASP A 206 23.22 -17.26 -15.56
C ASP A 206 21.78 -17.59 -15.97
N ASN A 207 21.19 -18.63 -15.37
CA ASN A 207 19.88 -19.14 -15.75
C ASN A 207 18.80 -18.89 -14.69
N VAL A 208 17.55 -18.80 -15.16
CA VAL A 208 16.35 -18.68 -14.33
C VAL A 208 15.34 -19.71 -14.82
N TYR A 209 14.67 -20.39 -13.89
CA TYR A 209 13.74 -21.46 -14.23
C TYR A 209 12.58 -21.57 -13.25
N THR A 210 11.54 -22.30 -13.66
CA THR A 210 10.42 -22.71 -12.81
C THR A 210 10.22 -24.22 -12.93
N PRO A 211 10.09 -24.96 -11.80
CA PRO A 211 9.77 -26.38 -11.80
C PRO A 211 8.26 -26.66 -11.73
N LEU A 212 7.41 -25.64 -11.93
CA LEU A 212 5.98 -25.69 -11.55
C LEU A 212 5.05 -25.81 -12.76
N ALA A 213 5.54 -25.91 -13.99
CA ALA A 213 4.67 -25.86 -15.16
C ALA A 213 3.85 -27.16 -15.36
N PRO A 214 2.61 -27.08 -15.87
CA PRO A 214 1.86 -25.87 -16.15
C PRO A 214 1.32 -25.27 -14.85
N VAL A 215 1.11 -23.96 -14.82
CA VAL A 215 0.52 -23.25 -13.68
C VAL A 215 -0.82 -22.65 -14.10
N THR A 216 -1.81 -22.73 -13.21
CA THR A 216 -3.07 -21.97 -13.30
C THR A 216 -3.35 -21.33 -11.95
N ILE A 217 -3.53 -20.01 -11.94
CA ILE A 217 -3.83 -19.21 -10.75
C ILE A 217 -5.02 -18.30 -11.06
N PHE A 218 -5.94 -18.22 -10.11
CA PHE A 218 -6.87 -17.11 -9.97
C PHE A 218 -6.72 -16.52 -8.57
N ASP A 219 -6.72 -15.20 -8.49
CA ASP A 219 -6.50 -14.50 -7.23
C ASP A 219 -7.24 -13.17 -7.19
N ALA A 220 -7.66 -12.79 -5.98
CA ALA A 220 -8.36 -11.56 -5.68
C ALA A 220 -8.23 -11.23 -4.19
N PRO A 221 -8.16 -9.95 -3.80
CA PRO A 221 -8.07 -9.61 -2.39
C PRO A 221 -9.39 -9.85 -1.66
N LYS A 222 -9.31 -10.40 -0.44
CA LYS A 222 -10.47 -10.51 0.46
C LYS A 222 -10.94 -9.16 0.99
N PHE A 223 -10.00 -8.25 1.24
CA PHE A 223 -10.25 -6.91 1.76
C PHE A 223 -9.66 -5.88 0.81
N GLU A 224 -10.44 -4.84 0.53
CA GLU A 224 -10.11 -3.81 -0.46
C GLU A 224 -9.10 -2.77 0.06
N HIS A 225 -8.91 -2.68 1.37
CA HIS A 225 -7.93 -1.79 2.01
C HIS A 225 -6.92 -2.63 2.79
N ARG A 226 -5.65 -2.61 2.37
CA ARG A 226 -4.57 -3.41 2.94
C ARG A 226 -3.32 -2.55 3.01
N GLY A 227 -2.87 -2.20 4.21
CA GLY A 227 -1.72 -1.31 4.34
C GLY A 227 -0.93 -1.46 5.62
N ILE A 228 0.10 -0.64 5.70
CA ILE A 228 0.96 -0.44 6.87
C ILE A 228 1.03 1.04 7.19
N ASN A 229 1.23 1.38 8.46
CA ASN A 229 1.59 2.73 8.90
C ASN A 229 3.11 2.81 9.10
N LEU A 230 3.74 3.85 8.58
CA LEU A 230 5.12 4.22 8.85
C LEU A 230 5.18 5.62 9.45
N ASP A 231 5.60 5.70 10.69
CA ASP A 231 5.95 6.93 11.39
C ASP A 231 7.36 7.38 11.01
N VAL A 232 7.45 8.56 10.40
CA VAL A 232 8.70 9.21 10.02
C VAL A 232 8.98 10.49 10.83
N SER A 233 8.14 10.79 11.81
CA SER A 233 8.32 11.95 12.69
C SER A 233 9.10 11.58 13.95
N ARG A 234 8.74 10.49 14.64
CA ARG A 234 9.47 10.08 15.86
C ARG A 234 10.92 9.79 15.52
N ASN A 235 11.18 9.20 14.35
CA ASN A 235 12.51 9.11 13.75
C ASN A 235 12.45 9.35 12.24
N TYR A 236 13.45 10.07 11.71
CA TYR A 236 13.56 10.27 10.26
C TYR A 236 14.03 9.00 9.54
N PHE A 237 13.41 8.70 8.40
CA PHE A 237 13.84 7.64 7.47
C PHE A 237 14.23 8.24 6.12
N ALA A 238 15.32 7.79 5.50
CA ALA A 238 15.72 8.30 4.19
C ALA A 238 14.67 7.97 3.13
N VAL A 239 14.55 8.81 2.09
CA VAL A 239 13.59 8.59 0.97
C VAL A 239 13.75 7.21 0.33
N SER A 240 14.98 6.70 0.21
CA SER A 240 15.25 5.34 -0.29
C SER A 240 14.70 4.25 0.62
N ASP A 241 14.67 4.47 1.93
CA ASP A 241 14.10 3.53 2.90
C ASP A 241 12.58 3.53 2.84
N VAL A 242 11.96 4.71 2.71
CA VAL A 242 10.50 4.84 2.52
C VAL A 242 10.06 4.14 1.23
N LYS A 243 10.75 4.40 0.11
CA LYS A 243 10.48 3.70 -1.17
C LYS A 243 10.65 2.19 -1.07
N ARG A 244 11.66 1.71 -0.35
CA ARG A 244 11.84 0.26 -0.10
C ARG A 244 10.68 -0.35 0.69
N HIS A 245 10.08 0.38 1.63
CA HIS A 245 8.86 -0.09 2.32
C HIS A 245 7.66 -0.13 1.38
N ILE A 246 7.50 0.88 0.50
CA ILE A 246 6.47 0.87 -0.54
C ILE A 246 6.64 -0.35 -1.47
N ASP A 247 7.88 -0.68 -1.88
CA ASP A 247 8.17 -1.87 -2.69
C ASP A 247 7.75 -3.15 -1.95
N ALA A 248 8.04 -3.24 -0.65
CA ALA A 248 7.62 -4.37 0.17
C ALA A 248 6.09 -4.48 0.29
N CYS A 249 5.37 -3.36 0.43
CA CYS A 249 3.91 -3.33 0.39
C CYS A 249 3.39 -3.89 -0.94
N ALA A 250 3.88 -3.37 -2.06
CA ALA A 250 3.46 -3.78 -3.39
C ALA A 250 3.72 -5.28 -3.64
N TYR A 251 4.90 -5.76 -3.26
CA TYR A 251 5.29 -7.17 -3.40
C TYR A 251 4.36 -8.10 -2.60
N ASN A 252 3.89 -7.65 -1.42
CA ASN A 252 2.92 -8.38 -0.60
C ASN A 252 1.45 -8.07 -0.95
N LYS A 253 1.21 -7.42 -2.09
CA LYS A 253 -0.12 -7.03 -2.59
C LYS A 253 -0.91 -6.13 -1.62
N MET A 254 -0.23 -5.42 -0.72
CA MET A 254 -0.82 -4.30 0.02
C MET A 254 -0.99 -3.14 -0.97
N ASN A 255 -2.05 -2.35 -0.78
CA ASN A 255 -2.44 -1.28 -1.69
C ASN A 255 -2.54 0.10 -1.00
N ARG A 256 -2.18 0.17 0.28
CA ARG A 256 -2.12 1.41 1.07
C ARG A 256 -0.79 1.49 1.81
N PHE A 257 -0.17 2.64 1.76
CA PHE A 257 1.01 2.98 2.55
C PHE A 257 0.67 4.25 3.33
N HIS A 258 0.33 4.08 4.60
CA HIS A 258 0.01 5.18 5.49
C HIS A 258 1.33 5.77 6.01
N LEU A 259 1.59 7.03 5.69
CA LEU A 259 2.76 7.77 6.15
C LEU A 259 2.32 8.77 7.22
N HIS A 260 2.65 8.46 8.47
CA HIS A 260 2.53 9.37 9.61
C HIS A 260 3.70 10.34 9.58
N VAL A 261 3.46 11.53 9.01
CA VAL A 261 4.54 12.43 8.58
C VAL A 261 5.05 13.32 9.71
N THR A 262 4.15 13.74 10.61
CA THR A 262 4.43 14.77 11.63
C THR A 262 3.86 14.37 12.96
N ASP A 263 4.60 14.67 14.02
CA ASP A 263 4.21 14.43 15.41
C ASP A 263 4.86 15.48 16.32
N SER A 264 4.69 15.32 17.63
CA SER A 264 5.29 16.11 18.69
C SER A 264 6.81 16.20 18.59
N GLN A 265 7.49 15.13 18.16
CA GLN A 265 8.94 15.07 18.20
C GLN A 265 9.59 15.74 16.98
N SER A 266 8.99 15.68 15.78
CA SER A 266 9.52 16.42 14.63
C SER A 266 8.52 16.75 13.51
N TRP A 267 8.87 17.77 12.74
CA TRP A 267 8.20 18.13 11.48
C TRP A 267 9.20 17.99 10.30
N PRO A 268 9.26 16.83 9.63
CA PRO A 268 10.22 16.60 8.53
C PRO A 268 9.70 17.03 7.16
N LEU A 269 8.43 17.39 6.98
CA LEU A 269 7.87 17.71 5.65
C LEU A 269 8.02 19.18 5.28
N GLU A 270 8.58 19.46 4.10
CA GLU A 270 8.59 20.80 3.55
C GLU A 270 7.17 21.26 3.17
N ILE A 271 6.76 22.40 3.73
CA ILE A 271 5.58 23.16 3.34
C ILE A 271 6.05 24.50 2.76
N PRO A 272 6.14 24.65 1.42
CA PRO A 272 6.70 25.84 0.79
C PRO A 272 6.07 27.17 1.23
N SER A 273 4.77 27.18 1.55
CA SER A 273 4.11 28.38 2.09
C SER A 273 4.50 28.72 3.54
N MET A 274 5.08 27.76 4.27
CA MET A 274 5.52 27.86 5.68
C MET A 274 6.88 27.14 5.88
N PRO A 275 7.94 27.60 5.21
CA PRO A 275 9.23 26.91 5.18
C PRO A 275 9.86 26.74 6.58
N GLU A 276 9.50 27.61 7.52
CA GLU A 276 9.92 27.55 8.92
C GLU A 276 9.52 26.24 9.61
N LEU A 277 8.43 25.57 9.21
CA LEU A 277 7.98 24.32 9.85
C LEU A 277 9.06 23.25 9.85
N SER A 278 9.54 22.87 8.66
CA SER A 278 10.63 21.89 8.56
C SER A 278 11.98 22.47 8.98
N ALA A 279 12.25 23.75 8.69
CA ALA A 279 13.53 24.37 9.02
C ALA A 279 13.81 24.42 10.54
N LYS A 280 12.77 24.42 11.39
CA LYS A 280 12.92 24.44 12.85
C LYS A 280 12.34 23.22 13.56
N GLY A 281 11.43 22.48 12.93
CA GLY A 281 10.78 21.30 13.48
C GLY A 281 11.46 19.99 13.11
N ALA A 282 12.32 19.94 12.07
CA ALA A 282 13.09 18.74 11.76
C ALA A 282 14.27 18.56 12.73
N TYR A 283 14.65 17.31 13.01
CA TYR A 283 15.80 17.01 13.86
C TYR A 283 17.13 17.55 13.32
N ARG A 284 17.25 17.65 11.99
CA ARG A 284 18.46 18.09 11.29
C ARG A 284 18.07 18.77 9.98
N PRO A 285 18.81 19.80 9.50
CA PRO A 285 18.45 20.52 8.27
C PRO A 285 18.28 19.67 7.01
N ASP A 286 18.93 18.50 6.92
CA ASP A 286 18.83 17.55 5.81
C ASP A 286 17.98 16.31 6.13
N TYR A 287 17.32 16.27 7.31
CA TYR A 287 16.30 15.27 7.64
C TYR A 287 14.91 15.83 7.29
N VAL A 288 14.79 16.29 6.05
CA VAL A 288 13.62 16.96 5.51
C VAL A 288 13.21 16.26 4.21
N TYR A 289 11.92 16.01 4.05
CA TYR A 289 11.33 15.61 2.78
C TYR A 289 10.98 16.87 1.99
N THR A 290 11.75 17.14 0.94
CA THR A 290 11.45 18.26 0.02
C THR A 290 10.14 18.02 -0.72
N SER A 291 9.63 19.06 -1.37
CA SER A 291 8.46 18.95 -2.24
C SER A 291 8.63 17.89 -3.34
N ASP A 292 9.84 17.78 -3.89
CA ASP A 292 10.18 16.78 -4.91
C ASP A 292 10.28 15.38 -4.31
N ASP A 293 10.88 15.22 -3.12
CA ASP A 293 10.91 13.92 -2.43
C ASP A 293 9.50 13.41 -2.19
N PHE A 294 8.63 14.27 -1.64
CA PHE A 294 7.24 13.95 -1.36
C PHE A 294 6.46 13.57 -2.63
N LYS A 295 6.61 14.33 -3.72
CA LYS A 295 6.02 13.99 -5.03
C LYS A 295 6.53 12.64 -5.54
N ASN A 296 7.85 12.42 -5.44
CA ASN A 296 8.49 11.21 -5.94
C ASN A 296 8.12 9.96 -5.13
N MET A 297 7.92 10.07 -3.81
CA MET A 297 7.43 8.96 -2.98
C MET A 297 5.99 8.58 -3.35
N GLN A 298 5.10 9.58 -3.48
CA GLN A 298 3.72 9.36 -3.89
C GLN A 298 3.61 8.74 -5.28
N ARG A 299 4.35 9.28 -6.25
CA ARG A 299 4.38 8.73 -7.62
C ARG A 299 4.92 7.29 -7.64
N HIS A 300 5.98 7.01 -6.87
CA HIS A 300 6.56 5.68 -6.75
C HIS A 300 5.58 4.65 -6.18
N ALA A 301 4.75 5.05 -5.20
CA ALA A 301 3.65 4.22 -4.71
C ALA A 301 2.59 4.00 -5.79
N ALA A 302 2.12 5.08 -6.43
CA ALA A 302 1.04 5.02 -7.43
C ALA A 302 1.39 4.15 -8.64
N LEU A 303 2.65 4.17 -9.10
CA LEU A 303 3.15 3.29 -10.18
C LEU A 303 3.01 1.79 -9.86
N GLN A 304 2.92 1.44 -8.57
CA GLN A 304 2.79 0.07 -8.08
C GLN A 304 1.35 -0.30 -7.69
N GLY A 305 0.39 0.58 -7.97
CA GLY A 305 -0.98 0.44 -7.47
C GLY A 305 -1.06 0.51 -5.94
N VAL A 306 -0.15 1.25 -5.32
CA VAL A 306 -0.17 1.55 -3.88
C VAL A 306 -0.49 3.03 -3.70
N GLU A 307 -1.43 3.33 -2.81
CA GLU A 307 -1.77 4.70 -2.49
C GLU A 307 -1.06 5.13 -1.22
N MET A 308 -0.36 6.27 -1.26
CA MET A 308 0.29 6.83 -0.07
C MET A 308 -0.69 7.74 0.68
N ILE A 309 -1.26 7.25 1.78
CA ILE A 309 -2.12 8.05 2.66
C ILE A 309 -1.21 8.94 3.50
N THR A 310 -1.39 10.25 3.39
CA THR A 310 -0.62 11.22 4.18
C THR A 310 -1.40 11.56 5.45
N GLU A 311 -0.72 11.51 6.58
CA GLU A 311 -1.24 11.97 7.87
C GLU A 311 -0.48 13.19 8.37
N ILE A 312 -1.27 14.17 8.82
CA ILE A 312 -0.83 15.22 9.74
C ILE A 312 -1.71 15.06 10.97
N ASP A 313 -1.14 14.54 12.06
CA ASP A 313 -1.92 14.26 13.26
C ASP A 313 -2.28 15.54 14.02
N MET A 314 -3.57 15.70 14.31
CA MET A 314 -4.13 16.91 14.90
C MET A 314 -5.41 16.59 15.69
N PRO A 315 -5.73 17.35 16.75
CA PRO A 315 -4.96 18.47 17.31
C PRO A 315 -3.87 18.05 18.30
N GLY A 316 -3.85 16.78 18.74
CA GLY A 316 -2.75 16.19 19.53
C GLY A 316 -1.45 16.17 18.73
N HIS A 317 -0.38 15.58 19.27
CA HIS A 317 0.81 15.24 18.48
C HIS A 317 1.44 16.41 17.68
N THR A 318 1.40 17.63 18.23
CA THR A 318 1.72 18.86 17.47
C THR A 318 2.80 19.74 18.11
N SER A 319 3.52 19.22 19.10
CA SER A 319 4.57 19.96 19.82
C SER A 319 5.65 20.57 18.91
N SER A 320 6.03 19.87 17.83
CA SER A 320 7.06 20.32 16.89
C SER A 320 6.71 21.64 16.19
N ILE A 321 5.42 21.97 16.06
CA ILE A 321 4.93 23.26 15.51
C ILE A 321 5.39 24.44 16.36
N HIS A 322 5.55 24.27 17.68
CA HIS A 322 5.93 25.33 18.61
C HIS A 322 7.27 25.99 18.24
N HIS A 323 8.22 25.24 17.67
CA HIS A 323 9.52 25.77 17.27
C HIS A 323 9.42 26.88 16.19
N SER A 324 8.34 26.87 15.42
CA SER A 324 8.07 27.83 14.34
C SER A 324 6.96 28.80 14.71
N PHE A 325 5.91 28.31 15.36
CA PHE A 325 4.71 29.05 15.74
C PHE A 325 4.33 28.78 17.20
N PRO A 326 5.06 29.37 18.17
CA PRO A 326 4.90 29.04 19.58
C PRO A 326 3.50 29.35 20.13
N ASP A 327 2.82 30.36 19.57
CA ASP A 327 1.50 30.82 20.03
C ASP A 327 0.36 29.83 19.71
N LEU A 328 0.60 28.83 18.86
CA LEU A 328 -0.40 27.85 18.41
C LEU A 328 -0.53 26.64 19.34
N VAL A 329 0.50 26.34 20.12
CA VAL A 329 0.60 25.10 20.91
C VAL A 329 0.34 25.39 22.39
N ALA A 330 -0.59 24.66 23.00
CA ALA A 330 -0.81 24.59 24.43
C ALA A 330 -0.02 23.43 25.04
N ALA A 331 0.26 23.52 26.35
CA ALA A 331 0.98 22.49 27.10
C ALA A 331 2.31 22.06 26.46
N PHE A 332 3.05 22.98 25.83
CA PHE A 332 4.31 22.65 25.16
C PHE A 332 5.38 22.18 26.16
N ASN A 333 5.88 20.97 25.95
CA ASN A 333 7.02 20.35 26.61
C ASN A 333 7.04 20.52 28.14
N ILE A 334 5.92 20.23 28.79
CA ILE A 334 5.81 20.23 30.25
C ILE A 334 6.72 19.14 30.81
N GLN A 335 7.55 19.50 31.79
CA GLN A 335 8.46 18.59 32.48
C GLN A 335 8.54 18.98 33.96
N PRO A 336 8.63 18.02 34.90
CA PRO A 336 8.66 16.57 34.68
C PRO A 336 7.27 15.93 34.48
N ASP A 337 6.18 16.65 34.75
CA ASP A 337 4.80 16.13 34.82
C ASP A 337 4.13 15.95 33.44
N TRP A 338 4.89 15.50 32.45
CA TRP A 338 4.39 15.36 31.07
C TRP A 338 3.23 14.37 30.98
N ASP A 339 3.24 13.32 31.80
CA ASP A 339 2.27 12.22 31.86
C ASP A 339 0.86 12.67 32.29
N THR A 340 0.75 13.86 32.88
CA THR A 340 -0.55 14.48 33.16
C THR A 340 -1.21 15.02 31.89
N TYR A 341 -0.41 15.40 30.88
CA TYR A 341 -0.83 16.18 29.72
C TYR A 341 -0.64 15.47 28.38
N ALA A 342 0.04 14.32 28.32
CA ALA A 342 0.20 13.49 27.12
C ALA A 342 0.50 12.04 27.49
N ALA A 343 0.30 11.12 26.54
CA ALA A 343 0.68 9.71 26.68
C ALA A 343 2.20 9.50 26.59
N GLU A 344 2.90 10.38 25.87
CA GLU A 344 4.36 10.37 25.70
C GLU A 344 4.93 11.81 25.65
N PRO A 345 6.19 12.03 26.05
CA PRO A 345 6.85 13.32 25.89
C PRO A 345 7.39 13.53 24.45
N PRO A 346 7.49 14.78 23.96
CA PRO A 346 7.08 16.01 24.63
C PRO A 346 5.56 16.22 24.53
N THR A 347 4.98 16.85 25.55
CA THR A 347 3.59 17.28 25.52
C THR A 347 3.39 18.45 24.55
N GLY A 348 2.21 18.53 23.96
CA GLY A 348 1.80 19.67 23.16
C GLY A 348 0.59 19.35 22.29
N THR A 349 -0.37 20.27 22.27
CA THR A 349 -1.59 20.17 21.46
C THR A 349 -1.89 21.53 20.85
N LEU A 350 -2.48 21.55 19.66
CA LEU A 350 -2.99 22.79 19.09
C LEU A 350 -4.08 23.37 20.00
N LYS A 351 -4.06 24.70 20.17
CA LYS A 351 -5.11 25.41 20.91
C LYS A 351 -6.47 25.25 20.22
N LEU A 352 -7.50 24.85 20.96
CA LEU A 352 -8.80 24.49 20.36
C LEU A 352 -9.67 25.70 20.04
N ASN A 353 -9.49 26.84 20.73
CA ASN A 353 -10.31 28.04 20.54
C ASN A 353 -9.45 29.23 20.06
N SER A 354 -8.56 28.98 19.10
CA SER A 354 -7.65 29.99 18.54
C SER A 354 -7.91 30.23 17.05
N SER A 355 -8.21 31.48 16.68
CA SER A 355 -8.30 31.87 15.27
C SER A 355 -6.94 31.78 14.55
N ALA A 356 -5.83 31.93 15.28
CA ALA A 356 -4.50 31.76 14.71
C ALA A 356 -4.24 30.30 14.29
N VAL A 357 -4.74 29.32 15.06
CA VAL A 357 -4.69 27.89 14.69
C VAL A 357 -5.54 27.66 13.43
N THR A 358 -6.72 28.27 13.34
CA THR A 358 -7.56 28.20 12.13
C THR A 358 -6.80 28.70 10.90
N THR A 359 -6.23 29.90 10.95
CA THR A 359 -5.47 30.50 9.83
C THR A 359 -4.24 29.66 9.47
N PHE A 360 -3.56 29.11 10.46
CA PHE A 360 -2.42 28.21 10.25
C PHE A 360 -2.85 26.95 9.46
N LEU A 361 -3.91 26.27 9.90
CA LEU A 361 -4.39 25.06 9.24
C LEU A 361 -4.97 25.33 7.85
N GLU A 362 -5.63 26.46 7.66
CA GLU A 362 -6.10 26.88 6.33
C GLU A 362 -4.93 27.01 5.36
N LYS A 363 -3.85 27.69 5.78
CA LYS A 363 -2.63 27.86 5.00
C LYS A 363 -1.90 26.53 4.76
N LEU A 364 -1.83 25.67 5.78
CA LEU A 364 -1.27 24.31 5.66
C LEU A 364 -1.99 23.50 4.58
N PHE A 365 -3.32 23.47 4.65
CA PHE A 365 -4.13 22.68 3.72
C PHE A 365 -4.19 23.27 2.31
N ASP A 366 -4.09 24.59 2.15
CA ASP A 366 -3.97 25.21 0.83
C ASP A 366 -2.67 24.81 0.10
N ASP A 367 -1.61 24.52 0.84
CA ASP A 367 -0.33 24.04 0.29
C ASP A 367 -0.33 22.52 0.09
N LEU A 368 -0.67 21.77 1.15
CA LEU A 368 -0.45 20.33 1.21
C LEU A 368 -1.49 19.53 0.41
N LEU A 369 -2.78 19.82 0.56
CA LEU A 369 -3.83 18.99 -0.05
C LEU A 369 -3.76 18.94 -1.58
N PRO A 370 -3.43 20.05 -2.32
CA PRO A 370 -3.18 19.98 -3.76
C PRO A 370 -2.00 19.08 -4.17
N ARG A 371 -1.04 18.84 -3.28
CA ARG A 371 0.10 17.95 -3.51
C ARG A 371 -0.24 16.48 -3.23
N VAL A 372 -1.29 16.22 -2.44
CA VAL A 372 -1.79 14.89 -2.07
C VAL A 372 -2.86 14.39 -3.06
N SER A 373 -3.83 15.23 -3.40
CA SER A 373 -5.01 14.82 -4.18
C SER A 373 -4.76 14.25 -5.58
N PRO A 374 -3.61 14.47 -6.25
CA PRO A 374 -3.28 13.75 -7.49
C PRO A 374 -2.95 12.26 -7.27
N TYR A 375 -2.49 11.88 -6.08
CA TYR A 375 -1.94 10.54 -5.79
C TYR A 375 -2.72 9.76 -4.75
N SER A 376 -3.59 10.41 -3.99
CA SER A 376 -4.43 9.78 -2.98
C SER A 376 -5.87 10.30 -3.06
N ALA A 377 -6.82 9.42 -2.73
CA ALA A 377 -8.20 9.71 -2.41
C ALA A 377 -8.42 9.92 -0.91
N TYR A 378 -7.41 9.73 -0.06
CA TYR A 378 -7.50 9.86 1.40
C TYR A 378 -6.59 10.94 1.96
N PHE A 379 -6.98 11.47 3.11
CA PHE A 379 -6.09 12.25 3.97
C PHE A 379 -6.43 11.96 5.42
N HIS A 380 -5.44 11.58 6.21
CA HIS A 380 -5.62 11.28 7.62
C HIS A 380 -5.42 12.56 8.43
N THR A 381 -6.40 12.95 9.23
CA THR A 381 -6.31 14.14 10.09
C THR A 381 -5.91 13.78 11.53
N GLY A 382 -5.64 12.50 11.79
CA GLY A 382 -5.26 11.98 13.10
C GLY A 382 -6.39 12.02 14.11
N GLY A 383 -6.09 12.55 15.28
CA GLY A 383 -7.04 12.75 16.37
C GLY A 383 -6.99 11.66 17.43
N ASP A 384 -5.87 10.97 17.55
CA ASP A 384 -5.58 10.05 18.65
C ASP A 384 -5.15 10.83 19.91
N GLU A 385 -5.26 10.15 21.06
CA GLU A 385 -4.63 10.50 22.34
C GLU A 385 -4.72 11.97 22.81
N VAL A 386 -5.72 12.72 22.35
CA VAL A 386 -5.87 14.14 22.73
C VAL A 386 -6.21 14.24 24.22
N ASN A 387 -5.23 14.64 25.03
CA ASN A 387 -5.40 14.71 26.47
C ASN A 387 -6.15 15.99 26.89
N LYS A 388 -7.32 15.81 27.51
CA LYS A 388 -8.19 16.92 27.98
C LYS A 388 -7.50 17.85 28.99
N ASN A 389 -6.55 17.35 29.79
CA ASN A 389 -5.84 18.16 30.78
C ASN A 389 -4.90 19.20 30.13
N ALA A 390 -4.44 18.96 28.90
CA ALA A 390 -3.61 19.92 28.17
C ALA A 390 -4.34 21.27 27.98
N TYR A 391 -5.68 21.24 27.86
CA TYR A 391 -6.50 22.43 27.69
C TYR A 391 -6.73 23.25 28.97
N LEU A 392 -6.28 22.77 30.14
CA LEU A 392 -6.12 23.63 31.32
C LEU A 392 -5.03 24.69 31.10
N LEU A 393 -4.06 24.38 30.23
CA LEU A 393 -2.93 25.24 29.87
C LEU A 393 -3.15 25.96 28.53
N ASP A 394 -4.26 25.71 27.84
CA ASP A 394 -4.70 26.49 26.70
C ASP A 394 -5.35 27.79 27.20
N ASP A 395 -4.72 28.93 26.93
CA ASP A 395 -5.19 30.25 27.36
C ASP A 395 -6.51 30.69 26.71
N THR A 396 -6.92 30.03 25.63
CA THR A 396 -8.18 30.28 24.92
C THR A 396 -9.36 29.44 25.45
N VAL A 397 -9.09 28.45 26.30
CA VAL A 397 -10.09 27.50 26.82
C VAL A 397 -10.07 27.41 28.35
N LYS A 398 -8.91 27.15 28.96
CA LYS A 398 -8.68 27.03 30.41
C LYS A 398 -9.61 26.05 31.13
N SER A 399 -9.90 24.91 30.50
CA SER A 399 -10.80 23.88 31.04
C SER A 399 -10.46 22.50 30.49
N ASN A 400 -10.66 21.47 31.31
CA ASN A 400 -10.69 20.06 30.87
C ASN A 400 -12.12 19.47 30.86
N ASP A 401 -13.14 20.30 31.08
CA ASP A 401 -14.54 19.86 31.05
C ASP A 401 -14.96 19.49 29.62
N THR A 402 -15.42 18.26 29.43
CA THR A 402 -15.85 17.74 28.13
C THR A 402 -17.03 18.53 27.56
N ALA A 403 -17.91 19.10 28.41
CA ALA A 403 -19.01 19.94 27.94
C ALA A 403 -18.55 21.26 27.29
N ILE A 404 -17.33 21.71 27.62
CA ILE A 404 -16.68 22.89 27.00
C ILE A 404 -15.83 22.46 25.80
N LEU A 405 -15.07 21.38 25.94
CA LEU A 405 -14.12 20.94 24.92
C LEU A 405 -14.77 20.28 23.71
N GLN A 406 -15.80 19.46 23.90
CA GLN A 406 -16.39 18.67 22.81
C GLN A 406 -16.94 19.56 21.68
N PRO A 407 -17.67 20.67 21.92
CA PRO A 407 -18.13 21.54 20.85
C PRO A 407 -16.98 22.21 20.08
N LEU A 408 -15.86 22.50 20.76
CA LEU A 408 -14.66 23.06 20.13
C LEU A 408 -13.95 22.02 19.26
N MET A 409 -13.84 20.78 19.76
CA MET A 409 -13.31 19.65 19.00
C MET A 409 -14.17 19.35 17.77
N GLN A 410 -15.50 19.35 17.91
CA GLN A 410 -16.43 19.19 16.79
C GLN A 410 -16.18 20.25 15.71
N ALA A 411 -16.14 21.53 16.09
CA ALA A 411 -15.88 22.61 15.15
C ALA A 411 -14.49 22.53 14.49
N PHE A 412 -13.48 22.04 15.23
CA PHE A 412 -12.13 21.80 14.72
C PHE A 412 -12.13 20.70 13.64
N VAL A 413 -12.74 19.54 13.94
CA VAL A 413 -12.84 18.40 13.02
C VAL A 413 -13.67 18.76 11.79
N ASP A 414 -14.86 19.34 11.98
CA ASP A 414 -15.76 19.72 10.88
C ASP A 414 -15.06 20.63 9.88
N ARG A 415 -14.41 21.71 10.38
CA ARG A 415 -13.69 22.65 9.53
C ARG A 415 -12.58 21.96 8.74
N ASN A 416 -11.79 21.11 9.39
CA ASN A 416 -10.66 20.46 8.74
C ASN A 416 -11.14 19.42 7.70
N HIS A 417 -12.17 18.65 8.02
CA HIS A 417 -12.78 17.68 7.11
C HIS A 417 -13.43 18.37 5.91
N ASP A 418 -14.05 19.54 6.07
CA ASP A 418 -14.58 20.32 4.95
C ASP A 418 -13.48 20.73 3.96
N ARG A 419 -12.27 21.03 4.45
CA ARG A 419 -11.11 21.37 3.61
C ARG A 419 -10.59 20.15 2.86
N VAL A 420 -10.54 19.00 3.53
CA VAL A 420 -10.21 17.69 2.92
C VAL A 420 -11.21 17.36 1.80
N ARG A 421 -12.52 17.43 2.09
CA ARG A 421 -13.60 17.21 1.11
C ARG A 421 -13.54 18.20 -0.06
N ALA A 422 -13.23 19.46 0.19
CA ALA A 422 -13.10 20.49 -0.85
C ALA A 422 -12.00 20.16 -1.88
N LYS A 423 -11.06 19.27 -1.56
CA LYS A 423 -10.02 18.77 -2.47
C LYS A 423 -10.35 17.39 -3.06
N GLY A 424 -11.56 16.88 -2.83
CA GLY A 424 -12.01 15.57 -3.33
C GLY A 424 -11.38 14.40 -2.60
N LEU A 425 -10.91 14.62 -1.37
CA LEU A 425 -10.31 13.61 -0.51
C LEU A 425 -11.33 13.14 0.54
N THR A 426 -11.23 11.88 0.93
CA THR A 426 -11.99 11.27 2.02
C THR A 426 -11.20 11.40 3.33
N PRO A 427 -11.78 12.01 4.37
CA PRO A 427 -11.13 12.10 5.68
C PRO A 427 -10.98 10.73 6.33
N VAL A 428 -9.84 10.52 6.99
CA VAL A 428 -9.59 9.39 7.89
C VAL A 428 -9.19 9.95 9.27
N VAL A 429 -9.68 9.32 10.33
CA VAL A 429 -9.39 9.69 11.73
C VAL A 429 -9.11 8.46 12.57
N TRP A 430 -8.39 8.65 13.68
CA TRP A 430 -8.32 7.66 14.74
C TRP A 430 -9.65 7.55 15.50
N GLU A 431 -9.86 6.42 16.16
CA GLU A 431 -11.15 6.04 16.76
C GLU A 431 -11.60 6.93 17.92
N GLU A 432 -10.67 7.58 18.59
CA GLU A 432 -10.91 8.47 19.73
C GLU A 432 -11.85 9.61 19.35
N MET A 433 -11.77 10.13 18.12
CA MET A 433 -12.67 11.20 17.65
C MET A 433 -14.13 10.76 17.73
N LEU A 434 -14.44 9.53 17.33
CA LEU A 434 -15.80 8.98 17.36
C LEU A 434 -16.16 8.48 18.76
N LEU A 435 -15.31 7.63 19.36
CA LEU A 435 -15.66 6.82 20.51
C LEU A 435 -15.43 7.53 21.86
N GLU A 436 -14.45 8.42 21.95
CA GLU A 436 -14.09 9.10 23.21
C GLU A 436 -14.52 10.56 23.24
N TRP A 437 -14.26 11.28 22.15
CA TRP A 437 -14.62 12.68 21.98
C TRP A 437 -16.07 12.86 21.57
N ASN A 438 -16.75 11.78 21.14
CA ASN A 438 -18.15 11.81 20.72
C ASN A 438 -18.40 12.90 19.66
N VAL A 439 -17.47 13.03 18.70
CA VAL A 439 -17.60 13.90 17.54
C VAL A 439 -18.54 13.21 16.55
N THR A 440 -19.53 13.96 16.06
CA THR A 440 -20.36 13.50 14.95
C THR A 440 -19.55 13.57 13.67
N LEU A 441 -19.21 12.42 13.10
CA LEU A 441 -18.45 12.32 11.86
C LEU A 441 -19.39 12.17 10.66
N GLY A 442 -18.98 12.68 9.50
CA GLY A 442 -19.70 12.45 8.24
C GLY A 442 -19.65 10.97 7.85
N SER A 443 -20.69 10.46 7.17
CA SER A 443 -20.75 9.04 6.75
C SER A 443 -19.65 8.63 5.76
N ASP A 444 -18.99 9.61 5.15
CA ASP A 444 -17.82 9.44 4.29
C ASP A 444 -16.52 9.17 5.07
N VAL A 445 -16.46 9.59 6.34
CA VAL A 445 -15.26 9.48 7.17
C VAL A 445 -14.97 8.02 7.51
N ILE A 446 -13.74 7.60 7.26
CA ILE A 446 -13.20 6.30 7.67
C ILE A 446 -12.58 6.45 9.05
N VAL A 447 -12.84 5.48 9.93
CA VAL A 447 -12.29 5.47 11.29
C VAL A 447 -11.29 4.34 11.43
N GLN A 448 -10.06 4.66 11.82
CA GLN A 448 -8.99 3.71 12.05
C GLN A 448 -8.97 3.31 13.53
N SER A 449 -9.13 2.01 13.79
CA SER A 449 -9.21 1.44 15.13
C SER A 449 -7.91 0.73 15.48
N TRP A 450 -7.40 0.99 16.69
CA TRP A 450 -6.13 0.41 17.14
C TRP A 450 -6.21 -0.19 18.54
N GLN A 451 -7.19 0.17 19.37
CA GLN A 451 -7.25 -0.28 20.76
C GLN A 451 -7.81 -1.71 20.92
N SER A 452 -8.87 -2.08 20.20
CA SER A 452 -9.57 -3.37 20.43
C SER A 452 -10.49 -3.80 19.29
N ASP A 453 -10.86 -5.09 19.28
CA ASP A 453 -11.84 -5.62 18.32
C ASP A 453 -13.26 -5.11 18.65
N GLU A 454 -13.54 -4.81 19.92
CA GLU A 454 -14.79 -4.19 20.37
C GLU A 454 -14.97 -2.78 19.79
N ALA A 455 -13.89 -2.00 19.71
CA ALA A 455 -13.92 -0.66 19.13
C ALA A 455 -14.25 -0.70 17.62
N VAL A 456 -13.68 -1.66 16.87
CA VAL A 456 -14.09 -1.94 15.48
C VAL A 456 -15.60 -2.20 15.38
N ALA A 457 -16.15 -3.02 16.28
CA ALA A 457 -17.58 -3.31 16.28
C ALA A 457 -18.44 -2.07 16.58
N GLN A 458 -18.00 -1.19 17.49
CA GLN A 458 -18.69 0.06 17.81
C GLN A 458 -18.68 1.04 16.62
N ILE A 459 -17.55 1.18 15.93
CA ILE A 459 -17.41 2.03 14.74
C ILE A 459 -18.39 1.58 13.65
N VAL A 460 -18.40 0.28 13.33
CA VAL A 460 -19.28 -0.28 12.31
C VAL A 460 -20.75 -0.18 12.73
N ALA A 461 -21.08 -0.42 14.00
CA ALA A 461 -22.44 -0.25 14.53
C ALA A 461 -22.93 1.20 14.45
N SER A 462 -22.00 2.16 14.47
CA SER A 462 -22.28 3.60 14.31
C SER A 462 -22.43 4.02 12.84
N GLY A 463 -22.26 3.08 11.90
CA GLY A 463 -22.46 3.28 10.47
C GLY A 463 -21.21 3.74 9.70
N HIS A 464 -20.03 3.72 10.33
CA HIS A 464 -18.76 4.09 9.69
C HIS A 464 -18.01 2.88 9.15
N LYS A 465 -17.19 3.10 8.12
CA LYS A 465 -16.19 2.12 7.69
C LYS A 465 -15.03 2.12 8.69
N ALA A 466 -14.64 0.93 9.15
CA ALA A 466 -13.53 0.75 10.08
C ALA A 466 -12.28 0.22 9.36
N LEU A 467 -11.11 0.79 9.65
CA LEU A 467 -9.81 0.15 9.40
C LEU A 467 -9.38 -0.56 10.68
N VAL A 468 -8.99 -1.83 10.56
CA VAL A 468 -8.64 -2.67 11.72
C VAL A 468 -7.14 -2.67 11.93
N GLY A 469 -6.71 -2.28 13.13
CA GLY A 469 -5.29 -2.18 13.51
C GLY A 469 -5.03 -2.49 14.98
N ASN A 470 -5.84 -3.34 15.62
CA ASN A 470 -5.71 -3.73 17.04
C ASN A 470 -4.24 -4.00 17.44
N TYR A 471 -3.70 -3.20 18.37
CA TYR A 471 -2.28 -3.17 18.71
C TYR A 471 -1.78 -4.49 19.27
N ASN A 472 -2.66 -5.33 19.83
CA ASN A 472 -2.31 -6.66 20.33
C ASN A 472 -1.81 -7.60 19.22
N TYR A 473 -2.15 -7.32 17.97
CA TYR A 473 -1.84 -8.17 16.83
C TYR A 473 -1.08 -7.46 15.71
N TRP A 474 -1.30 -6.15 15.55
CA TRP A 474 -0.89 -5.41 14.35
C TRP A 474 0.22 -4.37 14.60
N THR A 475 0.56 -4.07 15.86
CA THR A 475 1.67 -3.18 16.19
C THR A 475 2.98 -3.93 16.19
N THR A 476 3.94 -3.46 15.39
CA THR A 476 5.28 -4.07 15.27
C THR A 476 6.32 -3.45 16.19
N ALA A 477 6.00 -2.30 16.79
CA ALA A 477 6.79 -1.67 17.83
C ALA A 477 6.50 -2.30 19.21
N PRO A 478 7.48 -2.30 20.14
CA PRO A 478 7.28 -2.86 21.47
C PRO A 478 6.19 -2.08 22.23
N PRO A 479 5.36 -2.74 23.07
CA PRO A 479 4.28 -2.09 23.82
C PRO A 479 4.70 -0.95 24.76
N SER A 480 6.00 -0.76 24.99
CA SER A 480 6.57 0.27 25.86
C SER A 480 6.99 1.55 25.12
N ILE A 481 6.71 1.65 23.81
CA ILE A 481 7.19 2.72 22.92
C ILE A 481 6.07 3.18 21.95
N THR A 482 4.79 2.98 22.26
CA THR A 482 3.72 3.19 21.26
C THR A 482 2.50 3.92 21.81
N GLY A 483 2.27 5.14 21.31
CA GLY A 483 0.96 5.63 20.88
C GLY A 483 0.54 5.05 19.51
N ALA A 484 -0.56 5.52 18.92
CA ALA A 484 -1.18 4.94 17.71
C ALA A 484 -0.29 4.96 16.45
#